data_AF-A0A950MPV1-F1
#
_entry.id   AF-A0A950MPV1-F1
#
_cell.length_a   1.000
_cell.length_b   1.000
_cell.length_c   1.000
_cell.angle_alpha   90.00
_cell.angle_beta   90.00
_cell.angle_gamma   90.00
#
_symmetry.space_group_name_H-M   'P 1'
#
loop_
_entity.id
_entity.type
_entity.pdbx_description
1 polymer ?
#
loop_
_entity_poly.entity_id
_entity_poly.type
_entity_poly.pdbx_seq_one_letter_code
_entity_poly.pdbx_strand_id
1 'polypeptide(L)'
;MAANPPPYPPPYSSRDARRQMRDQWRAQRDQWKAQRRYWRQMYGYRRTSIVGPCLLLGIGIIALLLETGHLSAAGFWTWYGRWWPALLIAVGLVSLAEYFWDRNNPYAGYRSVGGVVFLIILLACVGWSAHGHWWGQLSQFDENGDDWFSMMGEEHDNDVQIDQSIPDGGSLNIQNARGDVTVTASEDGQMHLRAHQIVHSEDKDAPGIFEQIKPKVVTSGTGAVITVPGRSGARVDLTVQVPERTFASVNTNHGDVTIEGLKNNADVTSQHGDVKFDGITGDVHARMDHGDLSAHEIGGHAMVDGRVDDVTLSDIKGQVLLDGEFMGDTHLEQVGATVHFHTTRTDLDIQKLGGDLTMDSSDLTANQLYGPVRIVTRSKNIDLTQVTGDTHIETSNGDVNLVSALPLGNMQISNHTGGLTVTVPEDTSFIVNASTTEDDEIESDFPLQTSTSGDRRTLQGTVGHGGVRLDLSTSHGNLQLKQGSSAPMPPPRAPQPTAPQPPTPPAAPKHLKAPKGEPATPTAQ
;
A
#
# COMPACT_ATOMS: atom_id res chain seq x y z
N MET A 1 -58.23 -15.23 -3.76
CA MET A 1 -58.23 -13.82 -3.30
C MET A 1 -57.01 -13.64 -2.41
N ALA A 2 -56.02 -12.90 -2.90
CA ALA A 2 -54.77 -12.62 -2.22
C ALA A 2 -54.99 -11.64 -1.06
N ALA A 3 -54.30 -11.84 0.07
CA ALA A 3 -54.22 -10.88 1.17
C ALA A 3 -52.85 -10.20 1.11
N ASN A 4 -52.87 -8.87 0.95
CA ASN A 4 -51.68 -8.01 0.84
C ASN A 4 -50.77 -8.07 2.07
N PRO A 5 -49.44 -7.93 1.91
CA PRO A 5 -48.52 -7.71 3.02
C PRO A 5 -48.71 -6.30 3.65
N PRO A 6 -48.33 -6.11 4.93
CA PRO A 6 -48.56 -4.87 5.67
C PRO A 6 -47.68 -3.71 5.17
N PRO A 7 -48.09 -2.44 5.39
CA PRO A 7 -47.39 -1.28 4.86
C PRO A 7 -46.09 -0.96 5.63
N TYR A 8 -45.11 -0.46 4.87
CA TYR A 8 -43.82 0.04 5.38
C TYR A 8 -44.02 1.08 6.50
N PRO A 9 -43.17 1.07 7.56
CA PRO A 9 -43.25 2.06 8.61
C PRO A 9 -42.88 3.46 8.08
N PRO A 10 -43.48 4.53 8.63
CA PRO A 10 -43.25 5.91 8.17
C PRO A 10 -41.78 6.34 8.35
N PRO A 11 -41.30 7.31 7.55
CA PRO A 11 -39.92 7.79 7.65
C PRO A 11 -39.68 8.35 9.05
N TYR A 12 -38.65 7.83 9.71
CA TYR A 12 -38.27 8.21 11.07
C TYR A 12 -38.12 9.73 11.18
N SER A 13 -38.81 10.33 12.16
CA SER A 13 -38.59 11.73 12.48
C SER A 13 -37.13 11.92 12.94
N SER A 14 -36.51 13.04 12.59
CA SER A 14 -35.10 13.33 12.94
C SER A 14 -34.81 13.30 14.44
N ARG A 15 -35.84 13.39 15.29
CA ARG A 15 -35.74 13.23 16.75
C ARG A 15 -35.68 11.77 17.18
N ASP A 16 -36.36 10.87 16.49
CA ASP A 16 -36.38 9.43 16.82
C ASP A 16 -35.12 8.73 16.34
N ALA A 17 -34.57 9.13 15.19
CA ALA A 17 -33.26 8.68 14.72
C ALA A 17 -32.14 9.03 15.72
N ARG A 18 -32.17 10.22 16.32
CA ARG A 18 -31.21 10.63 17.38
C ARG A 18 -31.38 9.84 18.68
N ARG A 19 -32.59 9.38 18.99
CA ARG A 19 -32.83 8.51 20.16
C ARG A 19 -32.29 7.11 19.91
N GLN A 20 -32.57 6.52 18.75
CA GLN A 20 -32.00 5.22 18.38
C GLN A 20 -30.47 5.24 18.34
N MET A 21 -29.85 6.28 17.78
CA MET A 21 -28.39 6.43 17.81
C MET A 21 -27.84 6.47 19.24
N ARG A 22 -28.51 7.19 20.16
CA ARG A 22 -28.09 7.24 21.58
C ARG A 22 -28.23 5.90 22.28
N ASP A 23 -29.29 5.16 21.98
CA ASP A 23 -29.55 3.86 22.61
C ASP A 23 -28.64 2.76 22.04
N GLN A 24 -28.31 2.81 20.74
CA GLN A 24 -27.26 1.98 20.14
C GLN A 24 -25.88 2.28 20.75
N TRP A 25 -25.55 3.56 20.95
CA TRP A 25 -24.30 3.95 21.62
C TRP A 25 -24.22 3.45 23.07
N ARG A 26 -25.34 3.48 23.81
CA ARG A 26 -25.42 2.92 25.16
C ARG A 26 -25.29 1.41 25.16
N ALA A 27 -25.95 0.72 24.23
CA ALA A 27 -25.87 -0.72 24.08
C ALA A 27 -24.45 -1.19 23.73
N GLN A 28 -23.77 -0.52 22.79
CA GLN A 28 -22.35 -0.78 22.50
C GLN A 28 -21.47 -0.56 23.73
N ARG A 29 -21.69 0.52 24.47
CA ARG A 29 -20.88 0.83 25.66
C ARG A 29 -21.08 -0.19 26.78
N ASP A 30 -22.29 -0.69 26.95
CA ASP A 30 -22.60 -1.72 27.96
C ASP A 30 -22.13 -3.11 27.52
N GLN A 31 -22.20 -3.44 26.24
CA GLN A 31 -21.55 -4.63 25.66
C GLN A 31 -20.04 -4.59 25.88
N TRP A 32 -19.39 -3.45 25.65
CA TRP A 32 -17.95 -3.30 25.85
C TRP A 32 -17.55 -3.40 27.33
N LYS A 33 -18.38 -2.89 28.25
CA LYS A 33 -18.20 -3.09 29.70
C LYS A 33 -18.43 -4.54 30.13
N ALA A 34 -19.40 -5.24 29.53
CA ALA A 34 -19.65 -6.65 29.79
C ALA A 34 -18.49 -7.52 29.27
N GLN A 35 -17.98 -7.22 28.08
CA GLN A 35 -16.79 -7.85 27.50
C GLN A 35 -15.58 -7.64 28.41
N ARG A 36 -15.32 -6.41 28.90
CA ARG A 36 -14.25 -6.16 29.89
C ARG A 36 -14.40 -6.96 31.19
N ARG A 37 -15.62 -7.15 31.68
CA ARG A 37 -15.88 -7.97 32.89
C ARG A 37 -15.66 -9.46 32.61
N TYR A 38 -16.05 -9.93 31.44
CA TYR A 38 -15.80 -11.30 30.97
C TYR A 38 -14.29 -11.58 30.80
N TRP A 39 -13.56 -10.68 30.13
CA TRP A 39 -12.10 -10.72 30.02
C TRP A 39 -11.39 -10.67 31.38
N ARG A 40 -11.91 -9.92 32.36
CA ARG A 40 -11.38 -9.90 33.73
C ARG A 40 -11.64 -11.18 34.53
N GLN A 41 -12.68 -11.95 34.20
CA GLN A 41 -12.96 -13.24 34.85
C GLN A 41 -12.18 -14.40 34.21
N MET A 42 -11.88 -14.33 32.91
CA MET A 42 -11.17 -15.38 32.18
C MET A 42 -9.64 -15.36 32.42
N TYR A 43 -9.06 -14.18 32.68
CA TYR A 43 -7.66 -14.03 33.08
C TYR A 43 -7.61 -13.79 34.58
N GLY A 44 -7.38 -14.86 35.35
CA GLY A 44 -7.29 -14.82 36.81
C GLY A 44 -6.39 -13.69 37.33
N TYR A 45 -6.69 -13.22 38.55
CA TYR A 45 -5.96 -12.15 39.25
C TYR A 45 -4.43 -12.32 39.10
N ARG A 46 -3.82 -11.47 38.27
CA ARG A 46 -2.36 -11.40 38.10
C ARG A 46 -1.76 -10.76 39.34
N ARG A 47 -0.92 -11.49 40.09
CA ARG A 47 -0.03 -10.87 41.08
C ARG A 47 1.22 -10.34 40.38
N THR A 48 1.51 -9.06 40.59
CA THR A 48 2.77 -8.43 40.17
C THR A 48 3.91 -8.96 41.03
N SER A 49 5.00 -9.43 40.41
CA SER A 49 6.21 -9.82 41.14
C SER A 49 6.78 -8.61 41.88
N ILE A 50 7.18 -8.80 43.14
CA ILE A 50 7.83 -7.77 43.97
C ILE A 50 9.25 -7.46 43.44
N VAL A 51 9.82 -8.37 42.64
CA VAL A 51 11.16 -8.24 42.05
C VAL A 51 11.26 -7.04 41.10
N GLY A 52 10.23 -6.79 40.29
CA GLY A 52 10.22 -5.65 39.35
C GLY A 52 10.29 -4.29 40.05
N PRO A 53 9.37 -3.98 40.98
CA PRO A 53 9.41 -2.74 41.76
C PRO A 53 10.70 -2.59 42.60
N CYS A 54 11.20 -3.66 43.21
CA CYS A 54 12.45 -3.61 43.97
C CYS A 54 13.68 -3.33 43.08
N LEU A 55 13.73 -3.90 41.87
CA LEU A 55 14.78 -3.60 40.89
C LEU A 55 14.71 -2.15 40.41
N LEU A 56 13.52 -1.64 40.07
CA LEU A 56 13.34 -0.24 39.67
C LEU A 56 13.74 0.73 40.78
N LEU A 57 13.39 0.42 42.04
CA LEU A 57 13.75 1.25 43.19
C LEU A 57 15.26 1.21 43.45
N GLY A 58 15.91 0.05 43.29
CA GLY A 58 17.37 -0.07 43.34
C GLY A 58 18.08 0.70 42.23
N ILE A 59 17.60 0.61 40.99
CA ILE A 59 18.13 1.38 39.85
C ILE A 59 17.98 2.88 40.11
N GLY A 60 16.82 3.32 40.62
CA GLY A 60 16.58 4.73 40.97
C GLY A 60 17.51 5.26 42.08
N ILE A 61 17.80 4.45 43.11
CA ILE A 61 18.75 4.84 44.16
C ILE A 61 20.17 4.97 43.61
N ILE A 62 20.60 4.03 42.76
CA ILE A 62 21.93 4.08 42.14
C ILE A 62 22.05 5.30 41.21
N ALA A 63 21.04 5.56 40.39
CA ALA A 63 21.00 6.73 39.53
C ALA A 63 21.07 8.03 40.35
N LEU A 64 20.33 8.10 41.46
CA LEU A 64 20.36 9.26 42.35
C LEU A 64 21.73 9.44 43.01
N LEU A 65 22.41 8.36 43.42
CA LEU A 65 23.75 8.44 44.02
C LEU A 65 24.86 8.80 43.01
N LEU A 66 24.69 8.41 41.75
CA LEU A 66 25.55 8.83 40.64
C LEU A 66 25.36 10.31 40.34
N GLU A 67 24.12 10.78 40.25
CA GLU A 67 23.79 12.17 39.95
C GLU A 67 24.18 13.12 41.10
N THR A 68 24.04 12.69 42.34
CA THR A 68 24.46 13.44 43.54
C THR A 68 25.97 13.35 43.82
N GLY A 69 26.75 12.72 42.93
CA GLY A 69 28.21 12.66 43.00
C GLY A 69 28.79 11.83 44.15
N HIS A 70 27.96 11.10 44.89
CA HIS A 70 28.39 10.21 45.97
C HIS A 70 29.01 8.90 45.42
N LEU A 71 28.72 8.57 44.16
CA LEU A 71 29.31 7.46 43.41
C LEU A 71 29.93 7.99 42.12
N SER A 72 31.19 7.61 41.85
CA SER A 72 31.82 7.96 40.58
C SER A 72 31.28 7.07 39.45
N ALA A 73 30.83 7.68 38.35
CA ALA A 73 30.28 6.95 37.22
C ALA A 73 31.28 5.93 36.64
N ALA A 74 32.54 6.33 36.45
CA ALA A 74 33.59 5.43 35.95
C ALA A 74 33.88 4.26 36.92
N GLY A 75 33.86 4.51 38.23
CA GLY A 75 34.06 3.46 39.25
C GLY A 75 32.88 2.50 39.33
N PHE A 76 31.65 3.01 39.20
CA PHE A 76 30.44 2.21 39.18
C PHE A 76 30.38 1.30 37.95
N TRP A 77 30.62 1.83 36.75
CA TRP A 77 30.57 1.04 35.52
C TRP A 77 31.63 -0.06 35.46
N THR A 78 32.84 0.20 35.96
CA THR A 78 33.90 -0.82 36.07
C THR A 78 33.57 -1.90 37.11
N TRP A 79 32.97 -1.52 38.23
CA TRP A 79 32.48 -2.47 39.24
C TRP A 79 31.31 -3.32 38.71
N TYR A 80 30.31 -2.69 38.08
CA TYR A 80 29.14 -3.36 37.53
C TYR A 80 29.52 -4.32 36.40
N GLY A 81 30.39 -3.91 35.47
CA GLY A 81 30.93 -4.77 34.40
C GLY A 81 31.65 -6.02 34.93
N ARG A 82 32.21 -5.97 36.15
CA ARG A 82 32.88 -7.13 36.76
C ARG A 82 31.92 -8.07 37.50
N TRP A 83 30.83 -7.55 38.05
CA TRP A 83 29.97 -8.29 39.00
C TRP A 83 28.53 -8.52 38.51
N TRP A 84 28.15 -8.03 37.33
CA TRP A 84 26.82 -8.28 36.75
C TRP A 84 26.43 -9.77 36.63
N PRO A 85 27.33 -10.75 36.39
CA PRO A 85 26.94 -12.16 36.37
C PRO A 85 26.48 -12.63 37.76
N ALA A 86 27.07 -12.11 38.83
CA ALA A 86 26.65 -12.42 40.20
C ALA A 86 25.26 -11.85 40.51
N LEU A 87 24.90 -10.70 39.91
CA LEU A 87 23.54 -10.15 40.02
C LEU A 87 22.51 -11.05 39.33
N LEU A 88 22.83 -11.64 38.18
CA LEU A 88 21.94 -12.61 37.52
C LEU A 88 21.74 -13.88 38.36
N ILE A 89 22.81 -14.37 39.00
CA ILE A 89 22.73 -15.52 39.91
C ILE A 89 21.83 -15.17 41.11
N ALA A 90 21.97 -13.97 41.69
CA ALA A 90 21.14 -13.53 42.80
C ALA A 90 19.65 -13.40 42.40
N VAL A 91 19.35 -12.82 41.23
CA VAL A 91 17.98 -12.72 40.70
C VAL A 91 17.38 -14.11 40.42
N GLY A 92 18.19 -15.04 39.90
CA GLY A 92 17.81 -16.43 39.70
C GLY A 92 17.48 -17.15 41.01
N LEU A 93 18.29 -16.95 42.06
CA LEU A 93 18.07 -17.53 43.39
C LEU A 93 16.80 -16.98 44.06
N VAL A 94 16.52 -15.68 43.94
CA VAL A 94 15.27 -15.07 44.45
C VAL A 94 14.06 -15.63 43.69
N SER A 95 14.16 -15.76 42.37
CA SER A 95 13.10 -16.35 41.55
C SER A 95 12.83 -17.82 41.91
N LEU A 96 13.90 -18.59 42.22
CA LEU A 96 13.80 -19.96 42.68
C LEU A 96 13.20 -20.07 44.09
N ALA A 97 13.55 -19.15 45.00
CA ALA A 97 12.97 -19.08 46.34
C ALA A 97 11.47 -18.76 46.29
N GLU A 98 11.05 -17.83 45.44
CA GLU A 98 9.63 -17.52 45.22
C GLU A 98 8.87 -18.73 44.63
N TYR A 99 9.50 -19.49 43.74
CA TYR A 99 8.92 -20.73 43.20
C TYR A 99 8.71 -21.79 44.29
N PHE A 100 9.68 -21.96 45.19
CA PHE A 100 9.56 -22.91 46.30
C PHE A 100 8.50 -22.49 47.34
N TRP A 101 8.34 -21.19 47.59
CA TRP A 101 7.34 -20.67 48.53
C TRP A 101 5.89 -20.88 48.05
N ASP A 102 5.69 -20.85 46.73
CA ASP A 102 4.36 -21.04 46.11
C ASP A 102 3.98 -22.51 45.88
N ARG A 103 4.92 -23.45 46.02
CA ARG A 103 4.70 -24.88 45.75
C ARG A 103 3.62 -25.53 46.64
N ASN A 104 3.29 -24.92 47.79
CA ASN A 104 2.28 -25.41 48.73
C ASN A 104 0.90 -24.73 48.59
N ASN A 105 0.70 -23.81 47.63
CA ASN A 105 -0.58 -23.08 47.47
C ASN A 105 -1.35 -23.53 46.21
N PRO A 106 -2.51 -24.21 46.36
CA PRO A 106 -3.29 -24.76 45.23
C PRO A 106 -4.06 -23.72 44.38
N TYR A 107 -3.86 -22.42 44.62
CA TYR A 107 -4.49 -21.32 43.87
C TYR A 107 -3.49 -20.38 43.18
N ALA A 108 -2.24 -20.81 42.98
CA ALA A 108 -1.24 -20.00 42.29
C ALA A 108 -1.49 -19.95 40.77
N GLY A 109 -1.93 -18.80 40.25
CA GLY A 109 -2.05 -18.56 38.80
C GLY A 109 -0.69 -18.37 38.11
N TYR A 110 -0.67 -18.44 36.77
CA TYR A 110 0.52 -18.21 35.94
C TYR A 110 1.06 -16.77 36.10
N ARG A 111 2.37 -16.63 36.39
CA ARG A 111 3.06 -15.34 36.49
C ARG A 111 3.56 -14.88 35.12
N SER A 112 3.50 -13.57 34.81
CA SER A 112 4.04 -13.03 33.57
C SER A 112 5.57 -13.02 33.61
N VAL A 113 6.19 -14.05 33.03
CA VAL A 113 7.65 -14.21 32.94
C VAL A 113 8.29 -13.14 32.03
N GLY A 114 7.51 -12.56 31.10
CA GLY A 114 8.01 -11.65 30.07
C GLY A 114 8.70 -10.39 30.60
N GLY A 115 8.16 -9.74 31.64
CA GLY A 115 8.74 -8.49 32.16
C GLY A 115 10.08 -8.70 32.88
N VAL A 116 10.23 -9.81 33.61
CA VAL A 116 11.47 -10.13 34.33
C VAL A 116 12.54 -10.64 33.36
N VAL A 117 12.15 -11.45 32.37
CA VAL A 117 13.08 -11.91 31.32
C VAL A 117 13.58 -10.75 30.47
N PHE A 118 12.70 -9.82 30.08
CA PHE A 118 13.11 -8.61 29.37
C PHE A 118 14.10 -7.77 30.19
N LEU A 119 13.85 -7.60 31.49
CA LEU A 119 14.71 -6.79 32.37
C LEU A 119 16.06 -7.49 32.66
N ILE A 120 16.07 -8.83 32.72
CA ILE A 120 17.30 -9.63 32.80
C ILE A 120 18.13 -9.52 31.52
N ILE A 121 17.48 -9.61 30.34
CA ILE A 121 18.14 -9.44 29.05
C ILE A 121 18.70 -8.02 28.95
N LEU A 122 17.92 -7.01 29.32
CA LEU A 122 18.36 -5.62 29.32
C LEU A 122 19.55 -5.40 30.28
N LEU A 123 19.50 -5.91 31.51
CA LEU A 123 20.61 -5.83 32.46
C LEU A 123 21.85 -6.60 31.99
N ALA A 124 21.68 -7.75 31.33
CA ALA A 124 22.78 -8.50 30.76
C ALA A 124 23.43 -7.74 29.60
N CYS A 125 22.63 -7.16 28.70
CA CYS A 125 23.11 -6.34 27.59
C CYS A 125 23.85 -5.08 28.09
N VAL A 126 23.32 -4.40 29.11
CA VAL A 126 23.95 -3.22 29.73
C VAL A 126 25.20 -3.57 30.56
N GLY A 127 25.25 -4.76 31.17
CA GLY A 127 26.44 -5.28 31.84
C GLY A 127 27.56 -5.65 30.87
N TRP A 128 27.19 -6.20 29.71
CA TRP A 128 28.12 -6.54 28.64
C TRP A 128 28.64 -5.29 27.89
N SER A 129 27.82 -4.23 27.77
CA SER A 129 28.22 -2.96 27.14
C SER A 129 29.30 -2.21 27.93
N ALA A 130 29.40 -2.43 29.25
CA ALA A 130 30.44 -1.81 30.09
C ALA A 130 31.88 -2.32 29.80
N HIS A 131 32.03 -3.41 29.03
CA HIS A 131 33.33 -3.94 28.57
C HIS A 131 33.75 -3.46 27.16
N GLY A 132 33.06 -2.47 26.59
CA GLY A 132 33.51 -1.77 25.38
C GLY A 132 33.46 -2.57 24.06
N HIS A 133 32.88 -3.77 24.05
CA HIS A 133 32.92 -4.69 22.90
C HIS A 133 31.69 -4.66 21.99
N TRP A 134 30.69 -3.81 22.26
CA TRP A 134 29.40 -3.79 21.52
C TRP A 134 29.39 -2.83 20.32
N TRP A 135 30.17 -1.74 20.34
CA TRP A 135 30.13 -0.73 19.27
C TRP A 135 30.65 -1.23 17.92
N GLY A 136 31.49 -2.28 17.90
CA GLY A 136 32.00 -2.86 16.65
C GLY A 136 31.07 -3.88 16.00
N GLN A 137 30.21 -4.57 16.78
CA GLN A 137 29.47 -5.73 16.30
C GLN A 137 27.96 -5.51 16.18
N LEU A 138 27.45 -4.38 16.70
CA LEU A 138 26.12 -3.88 16.34
C LEU A 138 26.08 -3.27 14.93
N SER A 139 27.24 -2.92 14.37
CA SER A 139 27.38 -2.54 12.95
C SER A 139 27.09 -3.68 11.97
N GLN A 140 26.91 -4.93 12.45
CA GLN A 140 26.45 -6.05 11.63
C GLN A 140 24.93 -6.25 11.65
N PHE A 141 24.20 -5.53 12.50
CA PHE A 141 22.75 -5.41 12.37
C PHE A 141 22.34 -4.26 11.42
N ASP A 142 23.33 -3.59 10.81
CA ASP A 142 23.21 -2.45 9.88
C ASP A 142 22.90 -2.88 8.43
N GLU A 143 22.75 -4.18 8.15
CA GLU A 143 22.36 -4.63 6.80
C GLU A 143 20.87 -4.37 6.47
N ASN A 144 20.04 -3.98 7.46
CA ASN A 144 18.59 -3.81 7.28
C ASN A 144 18.04 -2.37 7.39
N GLY A 145 18.88 -1.35 7.59
CA GLY A 145 18.45 0.04 7.35
C GLY A 145 17.61 0.73 8.44
N ASP A 146 17.47 0.17 9.63
CA ASP A 146 16.71 0.79 10.73
C ASP A 146 17.57 1.80 11.52
N ASP A 147 17.33 3.09 11.25
CA ASP A 147 17.90 4.32 11.84
C ASP A 147 17.64 4.51 13.38
N TRP A 148 17.82 3.49 14.21
CA TRP A 148 17.52 3.58 15.65
C TRP A 148 18.46 4.55 16.40
N PHE A 149 19.73 4.66 16.01
CA PHE A 149 20.74 5.45 16.73
C PHE A 149 21.03 6.83 16.14
N SER A 150 20.69 7.08 14.85
CA SER A 150 20.81 8.41 14.22
C SER A 150 19.78 9.40 14.76
N MET A 151 18.62 8.90 15.21
CA MET A 151 17.55 9.67 15.85
C MET A 151 17.94 10.27 17.23
N MET A 152 19.11 9.93 17.78
CA MET A 152 19.63 10.53 19.03
C MET A 152 20.64 11.68 18.79
N GLY A 153 20.94 12.04 17.54
CA GLY A 153 21.73 13.23 17.18
C GLY A 153 20.85 14.45 16.92
N GLU A 154 21.43 15.65 17.04
CA GLU A 154 20.75 16.89 16.63
C GLU A 154 20.53 16.89 15.10
N GLU A 155 19.38 17.38 14.67
CA GLU A 155 19.00 17.48 13.25
C GLU A 155 19.51 18.81 12.68
N HIS A 156 20.19 18.75 11.55
CA HIS A 156 20.61 19.92 10.80
C HIS A 156 20.05 19.87 9.38
N ASP A 157 19.59 21.01 8.90
CA ASP A 157 19.05 21.21 7.55
C ASP A 157 19.89 22.18 6.71
N ASN A 158 19.85 22.01 5.39
CA ASN A 158 20.48 22.93 4.45
C ASN A 158 19.81 22.87 3.07
N ASP A 159 19.51 24.04 2.51
CA ASP A 159 18.89 24.15 1.18
C ASP A 159 19.93 24.52 0.12
N VAL A 160 19.89 23.81 -1.01
CA VAL A 160 20.71 24.09 -2.19
C VAL A 160 19.80 24.28 -3.41
N GLN A 161 19.89 25.44 -4.05
CA GLN A 161 19.20 25.73 -5.31
C GLN A 161 20.21 25.82 -6.45
N ILE A 162 19.92 25.13 -7.56
CA ILE A 162 20.71 25.15 -8.79
C ILE A 162 19.75 25.35 -9.96
N ASP A 163 19.91 26.45 -10.68
CA ASP A 163 19.14 26.73 -11.90
C ASP A 163 20.03 26.48 -13.12
N GLN A 164 19.55 25.67 -14.06
CA GLN A 164 20.29 25.36 -15.28
C GLN A 164 19.35 25.16 -16.47
N SER A 165 19.78 25.54 -17.67
CA SER A 165 18.98 25.32 -18.88
C SER A 165 19.29 23.94 -19.46
N ILE A 166 18.25 23.16 -19.76
CA ILE A 166 18.31 21.89 -20.49
C ILE A 166 17.54 22.08 -21.81
N PRO A 167 18.01 21.52 -22.94
CA PRO A 167 17.23 21.55 -24.18
C PRO A 167 15.85 20.90 -24.00
N ASP A 168 14.84 21.47 -24.66
CA ASP A 168 13.51 20.87 -24.74
C ASP A 168 13.58 19.48 -25.40
N GLY A 169 13.01 18.46 -24.75
CA GLY A 169 13.19 17.07 -25.17
C GLY A 169 14.48 16.39 -24.70
N GLY A 170 15.28 17.05 -23.84
CA GLY A 170 16.46 16.45 -23.23
C GLY A 170 16.12 15.31 -22.26
N SER A 171 17.14 14.55 -21.86
CA SER A 171 17.01 13.54 -20.81
C SER A 171 17.44 14.07 -19.44
N LEU A 172 16.70 13.71 -18.39
CA LEU A 172 17.05 13.93 -16.99
C LEU A 172 17.31 12.57 -16.36
N ASN A 173 18.50 12.36 -15.81
CA ASN A 173 18.82 11.18 -15.03
C ASN A 173 19.13 11.60 -13.59
N ILE A 174 18.30 11.16 -12.64
CA ILE A 174 18.47 11.41 -11.21
C ILE A 174 18.94 10.12 -10.56
N GLN A 175 20.06 10.18 -9.85
CA GLN A 175 20.54 9.13 -8.97
C GLN A 175 20.55 9.67 -7.56
N ASN A 176 19.55 9.30 -6.77
CA ASN A 176 19.44 9.70 -5.38
C ASN A 176 19.51 8.48 -4.47
N ALA A 177 20.58 8.34 -3.69
CA ALA A 177 20.71 7.18 -2.83
C ALA A 177 19.66 7.18 -1.69
N ARG A 178 19.32 8.35 -1.14
CA ARG A 178 18.39 8.50 -0.01
C ARG A 178 17.67 9.84 -0.04
N GLY A 179 16.35 9.80 0.13
CA GLY A 179 15.49 10.97 0.20
C GLY A 179 14.53 11.02 -0.98
N ASP A 180 13.51 11.86 -0.84
CA ASP A 180 12.38 11.87 -1.77
C ASP A 180 12.76 12.60 -3.05
N VAL A 181 12.18 12.19 -4.17
CA VAL A 181 12.42 12.81 -5.48
C VAL A 181 11.10 13.23 -6.09
N THR A 182 10.88 14.52 -6.20
CA THR A 182 9.74 15.12 -6.90
C THR A 182 10.20 15.73 -8.22
N VAL A 183 9.66 15.26 -9.33
CA VAL A 183 9.89 15.81 -10.67
C VAL A 183 8.59 16.40 -11.20
N THR A 184 8.62 17.69 -11.57
CA THR A 184 7.44 18.40 -12.09
C THR A 184 7.79 19.14 -13.37
N ALA A 185 6.78 19.42 -14.20
CA ALA A 185 6.98 20.29 -15.36
C ALA A 185 7.23 21.76 -14.95
N SER A 186 8.19 22.42 -15.61
CA SER A 186 8.45 23.85 -15.49
C SER A 186 7.70 24.65 -16.55
N GLU A 187 7.14 25.79 -16.15
CA GLU A 187 6.45 26.73 -17.05
C GLU A 187 7.40 27.56 -17.92
N ASP A 188 8.64 27.77 -17.46
CA ASP A 188 9.60 28.65 -18.11
C ASP A 188 10.58 27.93 -19.04
N GLY A 189 10.46 26.60 -19.15
CA GLY A 189 11.31 25.75 -19.98
C GLY A 189 12.77 25.67 -19.50
N GLN A 190 13.04 25.97 -18.22
CA GLN A 190 14.33 25.76 -17.58
C GLN A 190 14.26 24.61 -16.57
N MET A 191 15.43 24.09 -16.18
CA MET A 191 15.53 23.17 -15.06
C MET A 191 15.79 23.95 -13.78
N HIS A 192 14.93 23.77 -12.78
CA HIS A 192 15.15 24.24 -11.41
C HIS A 192 15.34 23.04 -10.49
N LEU A 193 16.52 22.91 -9.91
CA LEU A 193 16.80 21.92 -8.89
C LEU A 193 16.82 22.60 -7.52
N ARG A 194 15.98 22.11 -6.61
CA ARG A 194 16.06 22.40 -5.18
C ARG A 194 16.36 21.12 -4.45
N ALA A 195 17.35 21.14 -3.57
CA ALA A 195 17.74 20.03 -2.74
C ALA A 195 17.70 20.45 -1.28
N HIS A 196 16.87 19.77 -0.49
CA HIS A 196 16.77 19.94 0.94
C HIS A 196 17.56 18.82 1.61
N GLN A 197 18.67 19.16 2.25
CA GLN A 197 19.59 18.21 2.86
C GLN A 197 19.29 18.12 4.35
N ILE A 198 19.11 16.91 4.86
CA ILE A 198 18.88 16.66 6.29
C ILE A 198 19.96 15.70 6.77
N VAL A 199 20.64 16.07 7.86
CA VAL A 199 21.74 15.32 8.45
C VAL A 199 21.53 15.21 9.95
N HIS A 200 21.60 13.98 10.47
CA HIS A 200 21.63 13.70 11.91
C HIS A 200 23.07 13.45 12.35
N SER A 201 23.68 14.44 13.02
CA SER A 201 25.06 14.36 13.49
C SER A 201 25.33 15.37 14.62
N GLU A 202 26.50 15.30 15.27
CA GLU A 202 26.94 16.38 16.16
C GLU A 202 27.21 17.68 15.37
N ASP A 203 26.85 18.85 15.91
CA ASP A 203 26.96 20.19 15.28
C ASP A 203 28.27 20.45 14.53
N LYS A 204 29.39 19.99 15.11
CA LYS A 204 30.73 20.24 14.60
C LYS A 204 31.01 19.51 13.27
N ASP A 205 30.34 18.39 13.03
CA ASP A 205 30.59 17.52 11.90
C ASP A 205 29.62 17.81 10.73
N ALA A 206 28.42 18.33 11.01
CA ALA A 206 27.35 18.57 10.03
C ALA A 206 27.78 19.35 8.77
N PRO A 207 28.57 20.47 8.84
CA PRO A 207 29.00 21.19 7.64
C PRO A 207 29.86 20.36 6.70
N GLY A 208 30.70 19.46 7.25
CA GLY A 208 31.52 18.55 6.46
C GLY A 208 30.71 17.45 5.79
N ILE A 209 29.54 17.11 6.35
CA ILE A 209 28.59 16.14 5.78
C ILE A 209 27.82 16.78 4.63
N PHE A 210 27.33 18.01 4.79
CA PHE A 210 26.62 18.73 3.73
C PHE A 210 27.45 18.89 2.45
N GLU A 211 28.74 19.20 2.55
CA GLU A 211 29.62 19.27 1.37
C GLU A 211 29.83 17.93 0.68
N GLN A 212 29.71 16.81 1.42
CA GLN A 212 29.84 15.46 0.83
C GLN A 212 28.58 15.02 0.10
N ILE A 213 27.39 15.33 0.64
CA ILE A 213 26.08 14.95 0.08
C ILE A 213 25.54 15.95 -0.94
N LYS A 214 26.29 17.03 -1.20
CA LYS A 214 25.89 18.07 -2.15
C LYS A 214 25.59 17.47 -3.53
N PRO A 215 24.40 17.74 -4.11
CA PRO A 215 24.04 17.26 -5.43
C PRO A 215 25.06 17.70 -6.48
N LYS A 216 25.54 16.75 -7.28
CA LYS A 216 26.42 17.01 -8.42
C LYS A 216 25.59 17.01 -9.68
N VAL A 217 25.50 18.15 -10.34
CA VAL A 217 24.79 18.30 -11.62
C VAL A 217 25.81 18.33 -12.75
N VAL A 218 25.71 17.37 -13.66
CA VAL A 218 26.52 17.31 -14.88
C VAL A 218 25.60 17.44 -16.08
N THR A 219 25.67 18.57 -16.76
CA THR A 219 24.93 18.76 -18.02
C THR A 219 25.76 18.30 -19.21
N SER A 220 25.14 17.47 -20.04
CA SER A 220 25.58 17.12 -21.37
C SER A 220 24.75 17.90 -22.40
N GLY A 221 25.21 18.02 -23.65
CA GLY A 221 24.47 18.72 -24.71
C GLY A 221 23.09 18.11 -25.03
N THR A 222 22.76 16.95 -24.47
CA THR A 222 21.51 16.20 -24.69
C THR A 222 20.66 15.99 -23.42
N GLY A 223 21.11 16.47 -22.25
CA GLY A 223 20.43 16.18 -20.99
C GLY A 223 21.23 16.56 -19.74
N ALA A 224 20.69 16.26 -18.56
CA ALA A 224 21.35 16.47 -17.27
C ALA A 224 21.39 15.17 -16.46
N VAL A 225 22.49 14.98 -15.74
CA VAL A 225 22.64 13.93 -14.74
C VAL A 225 22.80 14.59 -13.37
N ILE A 226 21.93 14.23 -12.44
CA ILE A 226 21.95 14.67 -11.04
C ILE A 226 22.36 13.46 -10.22
N THR A 227 23.50 13.56 -9.52
CA THR A 227 23.97 12.49 -8.63
C THR A 227 24.08 13.02 -7.22
N VAL A 228 23.36 12.39 -6.30
CA VAL A 228 23.47 12.62 -4.86
C VAL A 228 24.14 11.40 -4.23
N PRO A 229 25.36 11.54 -3.68
CA PRO A 229 26.04 10.44 -3.03
C PRO A 229 25.36 10.10 -1.70
N GLY A 230 25.11 8.81 -1.48
CA GLY A 230 24.50 8.32 -0.24
C GLY A 230 25.47 8.32 0.94
N ARG A 231 24.94 8.63 2.13
CA ARG A 231 25.67 8.51 3.39
C ARG A 231 24.72 8.08 4.53
N SER A 232 25.24 7.31 5.48
CA SER A 232 24.49 6.96 6.69
C SER A 232 24.21 8.19 7.57
N GLY A 233 22.98 8.29 8.08
CA GLY A 233 22.49 9.44 8.86
C GLY A 233 22.24 10.72 8.04
N ALA A 234 22.17 10.64 6.71
CA ALA A 234 21.87 11.78 5.85
C ALA A 234 20.86 11.41 4.75
N ARG A 235 19.95 12.32 4.45
CA ARG A 235 19.01 12.24 3.31
C ARG A 235 18.96 13.56 2.55
N VAL A 236 18.64 13.48 1.27
CA VAL A 236 18.49 14.67 0.43
C VAL A 236 17.20 14.55 -0.37
N ASP A 237 16.27 15.46 -0.08
CA ASP A 237 15.00 15.53 -0.80
C ASP A 237 15.17 16.47 -2.00
N LEU A 238 14.88 15.97 -3.19
CA LEU A 238 15.06 16.66 -4.45
C LEU A 238 13.71 17.11 -5.01
N THR A 239 13.58 18.40 -5.29
CA THR A 239 12.49 18.94 -6.11
C THR A 239 13.08 19.46 -7.41
N VAL A 240 12.77 18.81 -8.53
CA VAL A 240 13.29 19.13 -9.85
C VAL A 240 12.14 19.56 -10.75
N GLN A 241 12.18 20.80 -11.22
CA GLN A 241 11.30 21.28 -12.28
C GLN A 241 12.04 21.16 -13.60
N VAL A 242 11.41 20.62 -14.64
CA VAL A 242 12.03 20.43 -15.97
C VAL A 242 11.06 20.77 -17.11
N PRO A 243 11.53 21.10 -18.32
CA PRO A 243 10.64 21.29 -19.46
C PRO A 243 9.68 20.10 -19.66
N GLU A 244 8.43 20.36 -20.00
CA GLU A 244 7.37 19.33 -20.11
C GLU A 244 7.75 18.13 -21.00
N ARG A 245 8.58 18.32 -22.04
CA ARG A 245 8.95 17.24 -22.97
C ARG A 245 10.21 16.46 -22.55
N THR A 246 10.69 16.67 -21.32
CA THR A 246 11.88 16.00 -20.79
C THR A 246 11.59 14.52 -20.52
N PHE A 247 12.50 13.64 -20.93
CA PHE A 247 12.49 12.25 -20.51
C PHE A 247 13.09 12.15 -19.11
N ALA A 248 12.32 11.68 -18.12
CA ALA A 248 12.78 11.58 -16.73
C ALA A 248 13.13 10.12 -16.39
N SER A 249 14.36 9.89 -15.95
CA SER A 249 14.83 8.62 -15.39
C SER A 249 15.27 8.85 -13.95
N VAL A 250 14.62 8.20 -12.99
CA VAL A 250 14.91 8.34 -11.57
C VAL A 250 15.35 7.00 -11.01
N ASN A 251 16.50 6.98 -10.35
CA ASN A 251 17.01 5.83 -9.64
C ASN A 251 17.17 6.21 -8.16
N THR A 252 16.44 5.51 -7.30
CA THR A 252 16.50 5.67 -5.85
C THR A 252 16.66 4.34 -5.13
N ASN A 253 17.40 4.34 -4.02
CA ASN A 253 17.45 3.17 -3.13
C ASN A 253 16.43 3.28 -2.00
N HIS A 254 16.25 4.48 -1.44
CA HIS A 254 15.30 4.76 -0.37
C HIS A 254 14.69 6.14 -0.55
N GLY A 255 13.36 6.22 -0.57
CA GLY A 255 12.60 7.47 -0.62
C GLY A 255 11.54 7.44 -1.71
N ASP A 256 10.55 8.30 -1.55
CA ASP A 256 9.38 8.30 -2.42
C ASP A 256 9.68 9.06 -3.72
N VAL A 257 9.13 8.59 -4.83
CA VAL A 257 9.31 9.22 -6.15
C VAL A 257 7.97 9.69 -6.67
N THR A 258 7.86 10.99 -6.93
CA THR A 258 6.68 11.60 -7.53
C THR A 258 7.06 12.27 -8.85
N ILE A 259 6.41 11.90 -9.95
CA ILE A 259 6.61 12.50 -11.27
C ILE A 259 5.25 13.01 -11.78
N GLU A 260 5.17 14.32 -12.06
CA GLU A 260 3.90 14.96 -12.44
C GLU A 260 4.03 15.84 -13.70
N GLY A 261 3.03 15.74 -14.59
CA GLY A 261 2.80 16.69 -15.68
C GLY A 261 3.76 16.60 -16.88
N LEU A 262 4.48 15.49 -17.05
CA LEU A 262 5.41 15.33 -18.18
C LEU A 262 4.69 14.86 -19.45
N LYS A 263 5.11 15.41 -20.59
CA LYS A 263 4.62 15.06 -21.94
C LYS A 263 5.45 14.00 -22.65
N ASN A 264 6.47 13.47 -21.99
CA ASN A 264 7.37 12.44 -22.49
C ASN A 264 7.44 11.28 -21.49
N ASN A 265 8.20 10.25 -21.81
CA ASN A 265 8.27 9.02 -21.02
C ASN A 265 8.95 9.25 -19.66
N ALA A 266 8.58 8.45 -18.68
CA ALA A 266 9.16 8.44 -17.34
C ALA A 266 9.55 7.01 -16.94
N ASP A 267 10.75 6.87 -16.38
CA ASP A 267 11.31 5.61 -15.92
C ASP A 267 11.75 5.78 -14.46
N VAL A 268 11.25 4.93 -13.57
CA VAL A 268 11.60 4.93 -12.15
C VAL A 268 12.11 3.55 -11.76
N THR A 269 13.32 3.51 -11.19
CA THR A 269 13.83 2.35 -10.48
C THR A 269 13.94 2.70 -9.00
N SER A 270 13.14 2.05 -8.15
CA SER A 270 13.15 2.23 -6.70
C SER A 270 13.42 0.89 -6.00
N GLN A 271 14.30 0.87 -5.01
CA GLN A 271 14.45 -0.32 -4.16
C GLN A 271 13.44 -0.32 -3.01
N HIS A 272 13.28 0.82 -2.33
CA HIS A 272 12.32 1.02 -1.25
C HIS A 272 11.71 2.42 -1.34
N GLY A 273 10.39 2.50 -1.33
CA GLY A 273 9.65 3.76 -1.32
C GLY A 273 8.52 3.76 -2.34
N ASP A 274 7.57 4.67 -2.15
CA ASP A 274 6.37 4.73 -2.95
C ASP A 274 6.63 5.47 -4.27
N VAL A 275 5.97 5.05 -5.34
CA VAL A 275 6.10 5.67 -6.65
C VAL A 275 4.74 6.22 -7.10
N LYS A 276 4.73 7.50 -7.47
CA LYS A 276 3.55 8.20 -7.98
C LYS A 276 3.82 8.80 -9.36
N PHE A 277 2.97 8.47 -10.32
CA PHE A 277 2.89 9.14 -11.62
C PHE A 277 1.55 9.85 -11.75
N ASP A 278 1.55 11.13 -12.15
CA ASP A 278 0.33 11.91 -12.34
C ASP A 278 0.40 12.74 -13.63
N GLY A 279 -0.57 12.54 -14.53
CA GLY A 279 -0.70 13.35 -15.74
C GLY A 279 0.47 13.20 -16.71
N ILE A 280 0.90 11.97 -17.00
CA ILE A 280 2.00 11.68 -17.92
C ILE A 280 1.45 11.35 -19.30
N THR A 281 1.83 12.11 -20.33
CA THR A 281 1.34 11.86 -21.71
C THR A 281 2.04 10.67 -22.38
N GLY A 282 3.31 10.41 -22.01
CA GLY A 282 4.13 9.33 -22.55
C GLY A 282 3.93 7.99 -21.83
N ASP A 283 4.86 7.07 -22.07
CA ASP A 283 4.90 5.78 -21.39
C ASP A 283 5.56 5.90 -20.01
N VAL A 284 5.07 5.13 -19.04
CA VAL A 284 5.65 5.02 -17.70
C VAL A 284 6.19 3.62 -17.47
N HIS A 285 7.39 3.54 -16.90
CA HIS A 285 8.00 2.30 -16.46
C HIS A 285 8.42 2.44 -14.99
N ALA A 286 7.96 1.52 -14.14
CA ALA A 286 8.39 1.41 -12.76
C ALA A 286 9.02 0.03 -12.52
N ARG A 287 10.26 0.00 -12.01
CA ARG A 287 10.89 -1.20 -11.46
C ARG A 287 11.04 -1.01 -9.96
N MET A 288 10.37 -1.85 -9.18
CA MET A 288 10.29 -1.73 -7.72
C MET A 288 10.66 -3.05 -7.03
N ASP A 289 11.19 -2.99 -5.81
CA ASP A 289 11.41 -4.17 -4.94
C ASP A 289 10.53 -4.14 -3.68
N HIS A 290 10.12 -2.95 -3.23
CA HIS A 290 9.17 -2.73 -2.14
C HIS A 290 8.54 -1.33 -2.21
N GLY A 291 7.31 -1.18 -1.71
CA GLY A 291 6.54 0.07 -1.70
C GLY A 291 5.26 -0.01 -2.54
N ASP A 292 4.47 1.07 -2.49
CA ASP A 292 3.21 1.21 -3.20
C ASP A 292 3.40 1.97 -4.53
N LEU A 293 2.58 1.63 -5.52
CA LEU A 293 2.55 2.31 -6.81
C LEU A 293 1.20 2.97 -7.07
N SER A 294 1.22 4.25 -7.41
CA SER A 294 0.06 4.97 -7.93
C SER A 294 0.37 5.57 -9.30
N ALA A 295 -0.48 5.31 -10.29
CA ALA A 295 -0.43 6.02 -11.57
C ALA A 295 -1.82 6.52 -11.98
N HIS A 296 -1.90 7.82 -12.26
CA HIS A 296 -3.13 8.49 -12.66
C HIS A 296 -2.92 9.28 -13.95
N GLU A 297 -3.93 9.25 -14.84
CA GLU A 297 -3.95 9.97 -16.11
C GLU A 297 -2.71 9.71 -16.99
N ILE A 298 -2.50 8.44 -17.37
CA ILE A 298 -1.39 8.05 -18.24
C ILE A 298 -1.87 7.95 -19.70
N GLY A 299 -1.26 8.76 -20.58
CA GLY A 299 -1.56 8.80 -22.01
C GLY A 299 -0.93 7.65 -22.81
N GLY A 300 0.20 7.12 -22.35
CA GLY A 300 0.92 5.99 -22.96
C GLY A 300 0.66 4.66 -22.27
N HIS A 301 1.65 3.77 -22.35
CA HIS A 301 1.67 2.47 -21.70
C HIS A 301 2.17 2.57 -20.26
N ALA A 302 1.65 1.72 -19.37
CA ALA A 302 2.14 1.58 -18.00
C ALA A 302 2.75 0.19 -17.80
N MET A 303 4.06 0.15 -17.57
CA MET A 303 4.81 -1.06 -17.29
C MET A 303 5.31 -1.04 -15.86
N VAL A 304 5.07 -2.12 -15.11
CA VAL A 304 5.51 -2.27 -13.73
C VAL A 304 6.14 -3.64 -13.58
N ASP A 305 7.41 -3.65 -13.18
CA ASP A 305 8.17 -4.86 -12.92
C ASP A 305 8.61 -4.95 -11.47
N GLY A 306 8.67 -6.17 -10.94
CA GLY A 306 9.36 -6.48 -9.69
C GLY A 306 8.42 -6.84 -8.55
N ARG A 307 8.65 -6.30 -7.35
CA ARG A 307 7.85 -6.60 -6.17
C ARG A 307 7.24 -5.31 -5.62
N VAL A 308 5.92 -5.30 -5.56
CA VAL A 308 5.12 -4.12 -5.18
C VAL A 308 4.08 -4.57 -4.16
N ASP A 309 3.75 -3.70 -3.22
CA ASP A 309 2.72 -3.99 -2.23
C ASP A 309 1.35 -3.64 -2.82
N ASP A 310 0.89 -2.39 -2.71
CA ASP A 310 -0.36 -1.96 -3.32
C ASP A 310 -0.12 -1.31 -4.69
N VAL A 311 -1.00 -1.59 -5.65
CA VAL A 311 -0.96 -0.99 -7.00
C VAL A 311 -2.29 -0.34 -7.30
N THR A 312 -2.27 0.97 -7.57
CA THR A 312 -3.44 1.74 -8.00
C THR A 312 -3.17 2.39 -9.35
N LEU A 313 -3.79 1.89 -10.43
CA LEU A 313 -3.70 2.49 -11.76
C LEU A 313 -5.08 2.97 -12.21
N SER A 314 -5.17 4.23 -12.64
CA SER A 314 -6.43 4.83 -13.09
C SER A 314 -6.23 5.65 -14.36
N ASP A 315 -7.24 5.60 -15.25
CA ASP A 315 -7.29 6.41 -16.47
C ASP A 315 -6.13 6.18 -17.45
N ILE A 316 -5.69 4.93 -17.60
CA ILE A 316 -4.59 4.55 -18.50
C ILE A 316 -5.11 4.40 -19.93
N LYS A 317 -4.59 5.16 -20.90
CA LYS A 317 -5.04 5.08 -22.31
C LYS A 317 -4.37 3.93 -23.08
N GLY A 318 -3.14 3.59 -22.74
CA GLY A 318 -2.38 2.49 -23.34
C GLY A 318 -2.56 1.14 -22.63
N GLN A 319 -1.66 0.21 -22.97
CA GLN A 319 -1.56 -1.10 -22.34
C GLN A 319 -1.01 -0.99 -20.91
N VAL A 320 -1.49 -1.89 -20.03
CA VAL A 320 -0.95 -2.10 -18.69
C VAL A 320 -0.26 -3.45 -18.67
N LEU A 321 1.02 -3.47 -18.28
CA LEU A 321 1.82 -4.68 -18.10
C LEU A 321 2.34 -4.71 -16.65
N LEU A 322 1.84 -5.65 -15.87
CA LEU A 322 2.21 -5.88 -14.48
C LEU A 322 2.90 -7.24 -14.38
N ASP A 323 4.23 -7.25 -14.27
CA ASP A 323 5.04 -8.48 -14.22
C ASP A 323 5.83 -8.55 -12.91
N GLY A 324 5.56 -9.58 -12.11
CA GLY A 324 6.34 -9.84 -10.89
C GLY A 324 5.47 -10.34 -9.75
N GLU A 325 5.63 -9.74 -8.58
CA GLU A 325 4.99 -10.19 -7.35
C GLU A 325 4.30 -9.02 -6.64
N PHE A 326 2.96 -9.03 -6.70
CA PHE A 326 2.10 -8.02 -6.09
C PHE A 326 1.54 -8.60 -4.79
N MET A 327 1.97 -8.06 -3.65
CA MET A 327 1.72 -8.64 -2.31
C MET A 327 0.48 -8.08 -1.62
N GLY A 328 0.09 -6.85 -1.97
CA GLY A 328 -1.08 -6.16 -1.48
C GLY A 328 -2.22 -6.13 -2.49
N ASP A 329 -3.01 -5.06 -2.45
CA ASP A 329 -4.20 -4.90 -3.26
C ASP A 329 -3.85 -4.28 -4.62
N THR A 330 -4.29 -4.94 -5.69
CA THR A 330 -4.20 -4.40 -7.05
C THR A 330 -5.55 -3.81 -7.46
N HIS A 331 -5.60 -2.49 -7.64
CA HIS A 331 -6.75 -1.76 -8.13
C HIS A 331 -6.44 -1.12 -9.50
N LEU A 332 -7.25 -1.47 -10.49
CA LEU A 332 -7.20 -0.90 -11.84
C LEU A 332 -8.55 -0.26 -12.16
N GLU A 333 -8.53 0.96 -12.69
CA GLU A 333 -9.72 1.65 -13.17
C GLU A 333 -9.50 2.18 -14.59
N GLN A 334 -10.44 1.88 -15.50
CA GLN A 334 -10.53 2.47 -16.84
C GLN A 334 -9.23 2.35 -17.65
N VAL A 335 -8.87 1.13 -18.03
CA VAL A 335 -7.73 0.86 -18.94
C VAL A 335 -8.23 0.76 -20.38
N GLY A 336 -7.73 1.66 -21.22
CA GLY A 336 -8.16 1.84 -22.61
C GLY A 336 -7.75 0.72 -23.56
N ALA A 337 -6.73 -0.05 -23.20
CA ALA A 337 -6.19 -1.17 -23.97
C ALA A 337 -5.97 -2.41 -23.10
N THR A 338 -5.13 -3.33 -23.56
CA THR A 338 -4.91 -4.62 -22.92
C THR A 338 -4.30 -4.48 -21.53
N VAL A 339 -4.76 -5.31 -20.59
CA VAL A 339 -4.16 -5.53 -19.28
C VAL A 339 -3.54 -6.91 -19.27
N HIS A 340 -2.24 -6.99 -18.99
CA HIS A 340 -1.55 -8.22 -18.67
C HIS A 340 -1.06 -8.15 -17.24
N PHE A 341 -1.45 -9.12 -16.44
CA PHE A 341 -1.02 -9.26 -15.06
C PHE A 341 -0.44 -10.66 -14.88
N HIS A 342 0.84 -10.73 -14.53
CA HIS A 342 1.56 -11.98 -14.36
C HIS A 342 2.23 -12.04 -12.99
N THR A 343 1.88 -13.08 -12.23
CA THR A 343 2.52 -13.46 -10.96
C THR A 343 2.70 -14.97 -10.90
N THR A 344 3.45 -15.45 -9.91
CA THR A 344 3.56 -16.90 -9.67
C THR A 344 2.25 -17.61 -9.33
N ARG A 345 1.20 -16.87 -8.94
CA ARG A 345 -0.11 -17.43 -8.50
C ARG A 345 -1.27 -17.11 -9.44
N THR A 346 -1.16 -16.06 -10.25
CA THR A 346 -2.26 -15.55 -11.07
C THR A 346 -1.72 -14.95 -12.35
N ASP A 347 -2.33 -15.34 -13.45
CA ASP A 347 -2.08 -14.89 -14.80
C ASP A 347 -3.41 -14.40 -15.38
N LEU A 348 -3.47 -13.13 -15.78
CA LEU A 348 -4.69 -12.47 -16.20
C LEU A 348 -4.43 -11.62 -17.44
N ASP A 349 -5.23 -11.86 -18.48
CA ASP A 349 -5.23 -11.12 -19.72
C ASP A 349 -6.64 -10.58 -19.97
N ILE A 350 -6.78 -9.27 -20.13
CA ILE A 350 -8.05 -8.61 -20.47
C ILE A 350 -7.79 -7.69 -21.65
N GLN A 351 -8.55 -7.80 -22.74
CA GLN A 351 -8.35 -6.93 -23.89
C GLN A 351 -8.62 -5.44 -23.59
N LYS A 352 -9.63 -5.15 -22.78
CA LYS A 352 -9.93 -3.79 -22.29
C LYS A 352 -10.75 -3.82 -21.01
N LEU A 353 -10.41 -2.94 -20.06
CA LEU A 353 -11.12 -2.76 -18.79
C LEU A 353 -11.84 -1.41 -18.80
N GLY A 354 -13.16 -1.41 -19.00
CA GLY A 354 -13.91 -0.14 -19.06
C GLY A 354 -14.37 0.39 -17.71
N GLY A 355 -14.42 -0.45 -16.69
CA GLY A 355 -14.75 -0.09 -15.32
C GLY A 355 -13.58 -0.35 -14.40
N ASP A 356 -13.79 -1.08 -13.31
CA ASP A 356 -12.76 -1.37 -12.31
C ASP A 356 -12.49 -2.87 -12.13
N LEU A 357 -11.27 -3.14 -11.69
CA LEU A 357 -10.79 -4.44 -11.25
C LEU A 357 -10.12 -4.23 -9.89
N THR A 358 -10.50 -5.03 -8.90
CA THR A 358 -9.80 -5.17 -7.64
C THR A 358 -9.38 -6.61 -7.46
N MET A 359 -8.16 -6.80 -7.00
CA MET A 359 -7.62 -8.13 -6.74
C MET A 359 -6.74 -8.08 -5.50
N ASP A 360 -7.10 -8.89 -4.53
CA ASP A 360 -6.32 -9.11 -3.31
C ASP A 360 -5.83 -10.56 -3.26
N SER A 361 -5.32 -11.04 -2.13
CA SER A 361 -4.83 -12.42 -2.00
C SER A 361 -5.89 -13.52 -2.26
N SER A 362 -7.16 -13.25 -1.91
CA SER A 362 -8.29 -14.18 -1.87
C SER A 362 -9.37 -13.92 -2.91
N ASP A 363 -9.56 -12.68 -3.33
CA ASP A 363 -10.68 -12.29 -4.18
C ASP A 363 -10.18 -11.59 -5.44
N LEU A 364 -10.91 -11.79 -6.54
CA LEU A 364 -10.75 -11.08 -7.79
C LEU A 364 -12.13 -10.61 -8.22
N THR A 365 -12.37 -9.30 -8.10
CA THR A 365 -13.62 -8.69 -8.56
C THR A 365 -13.33 -7.76 -9.72
N ALA A 366 -14.14 -7.87 -10.76
CA ALA A 366 -13.99 -6.97 -11.90
C ALA A 366 -15.32 -6.69 -12.57
N ASN A 367 -15.44 -5.50 -13.13
CA ASN A 367 -16.62 -5.09 -13.86
C ASN A 367 -16.28 -4.51 -15.24
N GLN A 368 -17.23 -4.63 -16.17
CA GLN A 368 -17.13 -4.08 -17.52
C GLN A 368 -15.87 -4.56 -18.26
N LEU A 369 -15.72 -5.87 -18.30
CA LEU A 369 -14.64 -6.55 -19.00
C LEU A 369 -14.99 -6.73 -20.48
N TYR A 370 -14.15 -6.18 -21.36
CA TYR A 370 -14.29 -6.36 -22.80
C TYR A 370 -13.28 -7.42 -23.26
N GLY A 371 -13.82 -8.56 -23.69
CA GLY A 371 -13.03 -9.74 -24.02
C GLY A 371 -12.35 -9.69 -25.38
N PRO A 372 -11.36 -10.57 -25.61
CA PRO A 372 -11.12 -11.80 -24.85
C PRO A 372 -10.59 -11.57 -23.42
N VAL A 373 -11.07 -12.39 -22.49
CA VAL A 373 -10.65 -12.45 -21.08
C VAL A 373 -10.07 -13.83 -20.81
N ARG A 374 -8.86 -13.88 -20.25
CA ARG A 374 -8.24 -15.10 -19.74
C ARG A 374 -7.82 -14.89 -18.29
N ILE A 375 -8.23 -15.78 -17.40
CA ILE A 375 -7.85 -15.75 -15.98
C ILE A 375 -7.42 -17.15 -15.59
N VAL A 376 -6.17 -17.28 -15.13
CA VAL A 376 -5.64 -18.53 -14.57
C VAL A 376 -5.14 -18.24 -13.17
N THR A 377 -5.75 -18.84 -12.16
CA THR A 377 -5.41 -18.62 -10.76
C THR A 377 -5.47 -19.92 -9.95
N ARG A 378 -4.99 -19.89 -8.70
CA ARG A 378 -4.97 -21.09 -7.84
C ARG A 378 -6.06 -21.09 -6.78
N SER A 379 -6.37 -19.94 -6.19
CA SER A 379 -7.16 -19.90 -4.95
C SER A 379 -7.89 -18.58 -4.75
N LYS A 380 -8.53 -18.06 -5.80
CA LYS A 380 -9.32 -16.81 -5.69
C LYS A 380 -10.80 -17.07 -5.89
N ASN A 381 -11.64 -16.39 -5.10
CA ASN A 381 -13.04 -16.22 -5.45
C ASN A 381 -13.13 -15.17 -6.56
N ILE A 382 -13.80 -15.50 -7.64
CA ILE A 382 -13.84 -14.68 -8.85
C ILE A 382 -15.26 -14.16 -9.02
N ASP A 383 -15.44 -12.85 -8.91
CA ASP A 383 -16.71 -12.17 -9.13
C ASP A 383 -16.58 -11.22 -10.33
N LEU A 384 -17.06 -11.67 -11.50
CA LEU A 384 -17.02 -10.87 -12.73
C LEU A 384 -18.41 -10.39 -13.11
N THR A 385 -18.52 -9.10 -13.42
CA THR A 385 -19.79 -8.50 -13.86
C THR A 385 -19.66 -7.79 -15.20
N GLN A 386 -20.68 -7.93 -16.04
CA GLN A 386 -20.72 -7.35 -17.39
C GLN A 386 -19.55 -7.79 -18.29
N VAL A 387 -19.27 -9.09 -18.33
CA VAL A 387 -18.22 -9.66 -19.19
C VAL A 387 -18.73 -9.86 -20.62
N THR A 388 -18.03 -9.32 -21.61
CA THR A 388 -18.36 -9.49 -23.04
C THR A 388 -17.26 -10.26 -23.78
N GLY A 389 -17.60 -10.89 -24.90
CA GLY A 389 -16.63 -11.63 -25.72
C GLY A 389 -16.20 -12.97 -25.12
N ASP A 390 -15.12 -13.54 -25.66
CA ASP A 390 -14.62 -14.85 -25.27
C ASP A 390 -14.04 -14.81 -23.84
N THR A 391 -14.29 -15.86 -23.05
CA THR A 391 -13.84 -15.96 -21.67
C THR A 391 -13.24 -17.32 -21.38
N HIS A 392 -12.04 -17.36 -20.83
CA HIS A 392 -11.38 -18.56 -20.36
C HIS A 392 -10.95 -18.38 -18.90
N ILE A 393 -11.51 -19.17 -17.99
CA ILE A 393 -11.20 -19.12 -16.56
C ILE A 393 -10.75 -20.51 -16.11
N GLU A 394 -9.57 -20.59 -15.51
CA GLU A 394 -9.05 -21.78 -14.86
C GLU A 394 -8.69 -21.45 -13.41
N THR A 395 -9.31 -22.13 -12.47
CA THR A 395 -8.99 -21.99 -11.04
C THR A 395 -8.97 -23.35 -10.35
N SER A 396 -8.14 -23.49 -9.31
CA SER A 396 -8.12 -24.72 -8.51
C SER A 396 -9.05 -24.65 -7.31
N ASN A 397 -9.15 -23.49 -6.66
CA ASN A 397 -10.00 -23.30 -5.49
C ASN A 397 -10.66 -21.93 -5.54
N GLY A 398 -11.89 -21.85 -5.04
CA GLY A 398 -12.66 -20.62 -4.94
C GLY A 398 -13.94 -20.68 -5.76
N ASP A 399 -14.91 -19.86 -5.38
CA ASP A 399 -16.17 -19.76 -6.10
C ASP A 399 -16.01 -18.85 -7.32
N VAL A 400 -16.68 -19.18 -8.43
CA VAL A 400 -16.69 -18.36 -9.64
C VAL A 400 -18.10 -17.90 -9.91
N ASN A 401 -18.35 -16.61 -9.78
CA ASN A 401 -19.59 -15.95 -10.17
C ASN A 401 -19.31 -15.06 -11.37
N LEU A 402 -19.92 -15.40 -12.51
CA LEU A 402 -19.79 -14.62 -13.74
C LEU A 402 -21.16 -14.15 -14.22
N VAL A 403 -21.30 -12.84 -14.40
CA VAL A 403 -22.45 -12.22 -15.06
C VAL A 403 -22.00 -11.70 -16.42
N SER A 404 -22.45 -12.37 -17.47
CA SER A 404 -22.10 -12.01 -18.85
C SER A 404 -22.98 -10.87 -19.38
N ALA A 405 -22.48 -10.17 -20.39
CA ALA A 405 -23.16 -9.13 -21.14
C ALA A 405 -23.01 -9.38 -22.64
N LEU A 406 -23.78 -8.65 -23.45
CA LEU A 406 -23.73 -8.76 -24.91
C LEU A 406 -22.59 -7.89 -25.48
N PRO A 407 -21.89 -8.34 -26.54
CA PRO A 407 -22.04 -9.64 -27.21
C PRO A 407 -21.46 -10.80 -26.37
N LEU A 408 -22.18 -11.92 -26.33
CA LEU A 408 -21.73 -13.14 -25.69
C LEU A 408 -20.66 -13.81 -26.57
N GLY A 409 -19.55 -14.23 -25.99
CA GLY A 409 -18.53 -15.06 -26.66
C GLY A 409 -18.52 -16.50 -26.16
N ASN A 410 -17.54 -17.27 -26.63
CA ASN A 410 -17.31 -18.61 -26.12
C ASN A 410 -16.80 -18.54 -24.68
N MET A 411 -17.27 -19.43 -23.82
CA MET A 411 -16.92 -19.47 -22.42
C MET A 411 -16.37 -20.84 -22.06
N GLN A 412 -15.18 -20.87 -21.50
CA GLN A 412 -14.59 -22.08 -20.95
C GLN A 412 -14.22 -21.80 -19.50
N ILE A 413 -14.91 -22.43 -18.55
CA ILE A 413 -14.64 -22.27 -17.12
C ILE A 413 -14.34 -23.64 -16.53
N SER A 414 -13.15 -23.78 -15.97
CA SER A 414 -12.68 -24.97 -15.28
C SER A 414 -12.32 -24.63 -13.84
N ASN A 415 -13.03 -25.23 -12.90
CA ASN A 415 -12.73 -25.18 -11.48
C ASN A 415 -12.38 -26.59 -10.96
N HIS A 416 -11.52 -26.70 -9.95
CA HIS A 416 -11.33 -27.96 -9.24
C HIS A 416 -12.23 -28.03 -8.00
N THR A 417 -12.24 -27.01 -7.16
CA THR A 417 -13.07 -26.96 -5.95
C THR A 417 -13.76 -25.61 -5.80
N GLY A 418 -15.08 -25.62 -5.76
CA GLY A 418 -15.90 -24.42 -5.55
C GLY A 418 -17.13 -24.39 -6.44
N GLY A 419 -18.08 -23.55 -6.06
CA GLY A 419 -19.31 -23.31 -6.81
C GLY A 419 -19.04 -22.51 -8.09
N LEU A 420 -19.81 -22.81 -9.13
CA LEU A 420 -19.79 -22.08 -10.38
C LEU A 420 -21.19 -21.53 -10.67
N THR A 421 -21.33 -20.21 -10.62
CA THR A 421 -22.56 -19.52 -11.02
C THR A 421 -22.31 -18.71 -12.29
N VAL A 422 -22.97 -19.08 -13.38
CA VAL A 422 -22.91 -18.32 -14.64
C VAL A 422 -24.27 -17.74 -14.93
N THR A 423 -24.35 -16.42 -15.04
CA THR A 423 -25.57 -15.70 -15.44
C THR A 423 -25.43 -15.23 -16.88
N VAL A 424 -26.39 -15.64 -17.71
CA VAL A 424 -26.43 -15.33 -19.14
C VAL A 424 -27.65 -14.45 -19.47
N PRO A 425 -27.53 -13.45 -20.36
CA PRO A 425 -28.65 -12.61 -20.77
C PRO A 425 -29.82 -13.40 -21.38
N GLU A 426 -31.07 -12.99 -21.09
CA GLU A 426 -32.30 -13.65 -21.55
C GLU A 426 -32.38 -13.86 -23.08
N ASP A 427 -31.88 -12.90 -23.85
CA ASP A 427 -31.99 -12.87 -25.32
C ASP A 427 -30.80 -13.53 -26.04
N THR A 428 -30.19 -14.56 -25.45
CA THR A 428 -29.00 -15.22 -26.02
C THR A 428 -29.29 -16.62 -26.56
N SER A 429 -28.53 -17.01 -27.57
CA SER A 429 -28.51 -18.36 -28.11
C SER A 429 -27.12 -18.96 -27.89
N PHE A 430 -27.05 -20.16 -27.31
CA PHE A 430 -25.79 -20.81 -26.98
C PHE A 430 -25.96 -22.33 -26.88
N ILE A 431 -24.83 -23.03 -26.94
CA ILE A 431 -24.71 -24.46 -26.68
C ILE A 431 -23.97 -24.60 -25.37
N VAL A 432 -24.53 -25.33 -24.41
CA VAL A 432 -23.91 -25.54 -23.10
C VAL A 432 -23.54 -27.01 -22.91
N ASN A 433 -22.35 -27.20 -22.34
CA ASN A 433 -21.88 -28.45 -21.79
C ASN A 433 -21.34 -28.19 -20.39
N ALA A 434 -22.12 -28.54 -19.39
CA ALA A 434 -21.80 -28.38 -17.99
C ALA A 434 -21.54 -29.75 -17.35
N SER A 435 -20.51 -29.87 -16.50
CA SER A 435 -20.25 -31.11 -15.75
C SER A 435 -19.71 -30.87 -14.34
N THR A 436 -20.12 -31.74 -13.41
CA THR A 436 -19.61 -31.82 -12.03
C THR A 436 -19.62 -33.29 -11.56
N THR A 437 -19.15 -33.56 -10.35
CA THR A 437 -19.23 -34.86 -9.67
C THR A 437 -20.67 -35.28 -9.41
N GLU A 438 -20.93 -36.58 -9.28
CA GLU A 438 -22.29 -37.12 -9.04
C GLU A 438 -22.91 -36.60 -7.74
N ASP A 439 -22.10 -36.38 -6.70
CA ASP A 439 -22.54 -35.92 -5.38
C ASP A 439 -22.98 -34.45 -5.35
N ASP A 440 -22.69 -33.68 -6.41
CA ASP A 440 -23.01 -32.25 -6.52
C ASP A 440 -24.25 -31.98 -7.39
N GLU A 441 -24.79 -30.77 -7.25
CA GLU A 441 -26.00 -30.34 -7.95
C GLU A 441 -25.70 -29.47 -9.17
N ILE A 442 -26.44 -29.70 -10.25
CA ILE A 442 -26.50 -28.80 -11.41
C ILE A 442 -27.92 -28.24 -11.50
N GLU A 443 -28.06 -26.93 -11.37
CA GLU A 443 -29.31 -26.19 -11.55
C GLU A 443 -29.24 -25.31 -12.79
N SER A 444 -30.36 -25.19 -13.51
CA SER A 444 -30.47 -24.38 -14.72
C SER A 444 -31.85 -23.74 -14.79
N ASP A 445 -31.89 -22.41 -14.98
CA ASP A 445 -33.13 -21.67 -15.26
C ASP A 445 -33.66 -21.96 -16.68
N PHE A 446 -32.79 -22.47 -17.56
CA PHE A 446 -33.15 -22.89 -18.91
C PHE A 446 -33.72 -24.31 -18.93
N PRO A 447 -34.67 -24.63 -19.84
CA PRO A 447 -35.34 -25.93 -19.93
C PRO A 447 -34.43 -27.01 -20.53
N LEU A 448 -33.34 -27.33 -19.82
CA LEU A 448 -32.30 -28.26 -20.21
C LEU A 448 -32.39 -29.54 -19.37
N GLN A 449 -32.02 -30.68 -19.96
CA GLN A 449 -32.06 -31.98 -19.28
C GLN A 449 -30.72 -32.26 -18.62
N THR A 450 -30.74 -32.55 -17.32
CA THR A 450 -29.58 -33.08 -16.60
C THR A 450 -29.53 -34.60 -16.73
N SER A 451 -28.35 -35.16 -16.99
CA SER A 451 -28.11 -36.60 -16.99
C SER A 451 -26.92 -36.97 -16.10
N THR A 452 -27.04 -38.08 -15.38
CA THR A 452 -25.92 -38.67 -14.63
C THR A 452 -25.35 -39.83 -15.45
N SER A 453 -24.04 -39.85 -15.65
CA SER A 453 -23.35 -40.89 -16.42
C SER A 453 -22.07 -41.30 -15.70
N GLY A 454 -22.10 -42.47 -15.03
CA GLY A 454 -21.05 -42.86 -14.10
C GLY A 454 -20.95 -41.85 -12.95
N ASP A 455 -19.72 -41.57 -12.51
CA ASP A 455 -19.45 -40.68 -11.36
C ASP A 455 -19.56 -39.17 -11.72
N ARG A 456 -20.16 -38.81 -12.86
CA ARG A 456 -20.34 -37.42 -13.30
C ARG A 456 -21.78 -37.08 -13.57
N ARG A 457 -22.19 -35.92 -13.08
CA ARG A 457 -23.43 -35.24 -13.45
C ARG A 457 -23.15 -34.27 -14.59
N THR A 458 -24.01 -34.26 -15.59
CA THR A 458 -23.84 -33.49 -16.83
C THR A 458 -25.13 -32.75 -17.17
N LEU A 459 -24.98 -31.57 -17.76
CA LEU A 459 -26.05 -30.77 -18.32
C LEU A 459 -25.64 -30.37 -19.74
N GLN A 460 -26.37 -30.87 -20.73
CA GLN A 460 -26.08 -30.61 -22.13
C GLN A 460 -27.34 -30.17 -22.86
N GLY A 461 -27.19 -29.19 -23.75
CA GLY A 461 -28.25 -28.81 -24.65
C GLY A 461 -27.98 -27.52 -25.40
N THR A 462 -28.95 -27.14 -26.21
CA THR A 462 -28.92 -25.92 -27.02
C THR A 462 -30.06 -25.02 -26.59
N VAL A 463 -29.74 -23.76 -26.29
CA VAL A 463 -30.71 -22.71 -25.98
C VAL A 463 -30.81 -21.79 -27.20
N GLY A 464 -32.04 -21.47 -27.61
CA GLY A 464 -32.31 -20.68 -28.82
C GLY A 464 -31.83 -21.38 -30.10
N HIS A 465 -31.06 -20.66 -30.92
CA HIS A 465 -30.53 -21.17 -32.19
C HIS A 465 -29.11 -21.78 -32.06
N GLY A 466 -28.57 -21.87 -30.84
CA GLY A 466 -27.17 -22.22 -30.60
C GLY A 466 -26.19 -21.12 -31.02
N GLY A 467 -24.94 -21.50 -31.33
CA GLY A 467 -23.88 -20.57 -31.73
C GLY A 467 -22.68 -20.66 -30.81
N VAL A 468 -22.58 -19.75 -29.83
CA VAL A 468 -21.48 -19.72 -28.87
C VAL A 468 -21.50 -20.95 -27.96
N ARG A 469 -20.32 -21.42 -27.57
CA ARG A 469 -20.18 -22.59 -26.70
C ARG A 469 -19.86 -22.16 -25.27
N LEU A 470 -20.59 -22.72 -24.31
CA LEU A 470 -20.33 -22.62 -22.88
C LEU A 470 -19.89 -23.99 -22.37
N ASP A 471 -18.59 -24.16 -22.18
CA ASP A 471 -17.99 -25.35 -21.57
C ASP A 471 -17.70 -25.04 -20.09
N LEU A 472 -18.52 -25.59 -19.20
CA LEU A 472 -18.48 -25.31 -17.77
C LEU A 472 -18.13 -26.60 -17.02
N SER A 473 -17.09 -26.60 -16.22
CA SER A 473 -16.71 -27.77 -15.44
C SER A 473 -16.21 -27.41 -14.07
N THR A 474 -16.68 -28.12 -13.05
CA THR A 474 -16.08 -28.14 -11.72
C THR A 474 -15.79 -29.59 -11.33
N SER A 475 -14.74 -29.86 -10.54
CA SER A 475 -14.49 -31.22 -10.05
C SER A 475 -15.23 -31.53 -8.77
N HIS A 476 -15.46 -30.52 -7.92
CA HIS A 476 -16.29 -30.59 -6.72
C HIS A 476 -16.95 -29.24 -6.50
N GLY A 477 -18.28 -29.23 -6.46
CA GLY A 477 -19.07 -28.04 -6.23
C GLY A 477 -20.31 -27.95 -7.11
N ASN A 478 -21.25 -27.11 -6.67
CA ASN A 478 -22.51 -26.89 -7.35
C ASN A 478 -22.33 -25.99 -8.58
N LEU A 479 -23.07 -26.30 -9.64
CA LEU A 479 -23.10 -25.51 -10.87
C LEU A 479 -24.50 -24.92 -11.06
N GLN A 480 -24.58 -23.60 -11.18
CA GLN A 480 -25.82 -22.87 -11.43
C GLN A 480 -25.72 -22.09 -12.73
N LEU A 481 -26.57 -22.41 -13.70
CA LEU A 481 -26.76 -21.63 -14.92
C LEU A 481 -28.03 -20.79 -14.79
N LYS A 482 -27.84 -19.48 -14.59
CA LYS A 482 -28.93 -18.54 -14.35
C LYS A 482 -29.29 -17.74 -15.60
N GLN A 483 -30.57 -17.44 -15.72
CA GLN A 483 -31.07 -16.48 -16.68
C GLN A 483 -31.17 -15.11 -16.00
N GLY A 484 -30.59 -14.06 -16.61
CA GLY A 484 -30.59 -12.72 -16.02
C GLY A 484 -30.74 -11.60 -17.04
N SER A 485 -31.22 -10.44 -16.61
CA SER A 485 -31.26 -9.24 -17.46
C SER A 485 -29.88 -8.57 -17.48
N SER A 486 -29.23 -8.47 -18.64
CA SER A 486 -28.06 -7.58 -18.78
C SER A 486 -28.54 -6.13 -18.67
N ALA A 487 -28.13 -5.40 -17.62
CA ALA A 487 -28.20 -3.94 -17.69
C ALA A 487 -27.32 -3.48 -18.86
N PRO A 488 -27.84 -2.68 -19.83
CA PRO A 488 -27.01 -2.15 -20.91
C PRO A 488 -25.84 -1.38 -20.29
N MET A 489 -24.63 -1.63 -20.76
CA MET A 489 -23.44 -0.93 -20.28
C MET A 489 -23.64 0.59 -20.45
N PRO A 490 -23.41 1.40 -19.40
CA PRO A 490 -23.23 2.82 -19.58
C PRO A 490 -22.15 3.04 -20.65
N PRO A 491 -22.30 4.02 -21.55
CA PRO A 491 -21.20 4.38 -22.44
C PRO A 491 -19.95 4.71 -21.61
N PRO A 492 -18.74 4.45 -22.14
CA PRO A 492 -17.49 4.81 -21.46
C PRO A 492 -17.59 6.24 -20.94
N ARG A 493 -17.32 6.43 -19.65
CA ARG A 493 -17.37 7.76 -19.04
C ARG A 493 -16.40 8.64 -19.84
N ALA A 494 -16.92 9.71 -20.43
CA ALA A 494 -16.06 10.71 -21.04
C ALA A 494 -15.08 11.21 -19.96
N PRO A 495 -13.80 11.48 -20.30
CA PRO A 495 -12.84 12.02 -19.34
C PRO A 495 -13.50 13.21 -18.64
N GLN A 496 -13.48 13.19 -17.30
CA GLN A 496 -14.04 14.30 -16.54
C GLN A 496 -13.32 15.57 -17.00
N PRO A 497 -14.04 16.67 -17.29
CA PRO A 497 -13.37 17.94 -17.49
C PRO A 497 -12.59 18.24 -16.21
N THR A 498 -11.29 18.51 -16.35
CA THR A 498 -10.45 19.06 -15.29
C THR A 498 -11.24 20.14 -14.54
N ALA A 499 -11.19 20.08 -13.21
CA ALA A 499 -11.89 21.03 -12.35
C ALA A 499 -11.63 22.47 -12.87
N PRO A 500 -12.66 23.35 -12.94
CA PRO A 500 -12.47 24.70 -13.44
C PRO A 500 -11.35 25.37 -12.64
N GLN A 501 -10.31 25.83 -13.33
CA GLN A 501 -9.28 26.65 -12.70
C GLN A 501 -9.96 27.76 -11.89
N PRO A 502 -9.50 28.03 -10.64
CA PRO A 502 -10.02 29.15 -9.87
C PRO A 502 -9.96 30.42 -10.72
N PRO A 503 -11.00 31.27 -10.71
CA PRO A 503 -11.01 32.48 -11.52
C PRO A 503 -9.77 33.31 -11.18
N THR A 504 -9.04 33.70 -12.23
CA THR A 504 -7.87 34.55 -12.15
C THR A 504 -8.21 35.78 -11.29
N PRO A 505 -7.41 36.13 -10.26
CA PRO A 505 -7.65 37.32 -9.46
C PRO A 505 -7.76 38.54 -10.39
N PRO A 506 -8.74 39.44 -10.19
CA PRO A 506 -8.87 40.62 -11.04
C PRO A 506 -7.57 41.43 -10.98
N ALA A 507 -7.09 41.81 -12.17
CA ALA A 507 -5.86 42.58 -12.35
C ALA A 507 -5.84 43.79 -11.40
N ALA A 508 -4.73 43.96 -10.68
CA ALA A 508 -4.50 45.08 -9.79
C ALA A 508 -4.81 46.42 -10.52
N PRO A 509 -5.51 47.36 -9.87
CA PRO A 509 -5.82 48.64 -10.50
C PRO A 509 -4.52 49.36 -10.87
N LYS A 510 -4.42 49.80 -12.13
CA LYS A 510 -3.32 50.59 -12.67
C LYS A 510 -3.03 51.77 -11.73
N HIS A 511 -1.94 51.70 -10.98
CA HIS A 511 -1.51 52.81 -10.16
C HIS A 511 -1.23 54.04 -11.04
N LEU A 512 -1.74 55.16 -10.54
CA LEU A 512 -1.76 56.50 -11.12
C LEU A 512 -0.37 56.93 -11.61
N LYS A 513 -0.32 57.52 -12.80
CA LYS A 513 0.85 58.24 -13.32
C LYS A 513 1.31 59.28 -12.29
N ALA A 514 2.60 59.25 -11.96
CA ALA A 514 3.25 60.29 -11.18
C ALA A 514 3.10 61.67 -11.85
N PRO A 515 2.78 62.74 -11.10
CA PRO A 515 2.68 64.07 -11.68
C PRO A 515 4.05 64.58 -12.12
N LYS A 516 4.09 65.10 -13.34
CA LYS A 516 5.23 65.80 -13.95
C LYS A 516 5.27 67.21 -13.36
N GLY A 517 6.30 67.53 -12.56
CA GLY A 517 6.48 68.85 -11.98
C GLY A 517 7.88 69.01 -11.41
N GLU A 518 8.69 69.79 -12.12
CA GLU A 518 10.04 70.25 -11.77
C GLU A 518 9.99 71.14 -10.50
N PRO A 519 10.96 71.04 -9.56
CA PRO A 519 10.98 71.89 -8.38
C PRO A 519 11.44 73.31 -8.70
N ALA A 520 10.64 74.31 -8.30
CA ALA A 520 11.00 75.72 -8.36
C ALA A 520 12.00 76.07 -7.24
N THR A 521 13.07 76.76 -7.64
CA THR A 521 14.15 77.32 -6.82
C THR A 521 13.62 78.37 -5.82
N PRO A 522 14.12 78.42 -4.58
CA PRO A 522 13.79 79.50 -3.65
C PRO A 522 14.63 80.75 -3.92
N THR A 523 13.97 81.88 -4.18
CA THR A 523 14.54 83.23 -4.13
C THR A 523 14.51 83.77 -2.70
N ALA A 524 15.58 84.48 -2.33
CA ALA A 524 15.91 85.01 -1.02
C ALA A 524 14.88 85.95 -0.38
N GLN A 525 14.84 85.95 0.96
CA GLN A 525 15.06 87.12 1.82
C GLN A 525 15.68 86.69 3.14
#